data_AF-A0A962MLP1-F1
#
_entry.id   AF-A0A962MLP1-F1
#
_cell.length_a   1.000
_cell.length_b   1.000
_cell.length_c   1.000
_cell.angle_alpha   90.00
_cell.angle_beta   90.00
_cell.angle_gamma   90.00
#
_symmetry.space_group_name_H-M   'P 1'
#
loop_
_entity.id
_entity.type
_entity.pdbx_description
1 polymer ?
#
loop_
_entity_poly.entity_id
_entity_poly.type
_entity_poly.pdbx_seq_one_letter_code
_entity_poly.pdbx_strand_id
1 'polypeptide(L)' 'KYDVFEYGKPPISIDIITKIKGITFNDAYATAQMHLIGDHLTVRVIHVNALIQAKKASGRPKDLDDIEHLEEM' A
#
# COMPACT_ATOMS: atom_id res chain seq x y z
N LYS A 1 11.73 13.82 4.80
CA LYS A 1 10.53 14.38 4.15
C LYS A 1 10.03 13.33 3.15
N TYR A 2 8.73 13.02 3.17
CA TYR A 2 8.11 12.15 2.16
C TYR A 2 7.38 13.08 1.21
N ASP A 3 7.72 13.03 -0.06
CA ASP A 3 7.01 13.80 -1.08
C ASP A 3 5.78 12.98 -1.49
N VAL A 4 4.61 13.48 -1.07
CA VAL A 4 3.30 12.96 -1.46
C VAL A 4 2.70 13.97 -2.40
N PHE A 5 2.34 13.52 -3.61
CA PHE A 5 1.67 14.35 -4.60
C PHE A 5 0.22 13.90 -4.68
N GLU A 6 -0.69 14.77 -4.32
CA GLU A 6 -2.13 14.53 -4.42
C GLU A 6 -2.62 15.07 -5.76
N TYR A 7 -3.41 14.27 -6.47
CA TYR A 7 -4.00 14.65 -7.74
C TYR A 7 -5.52 14.47 -7.71
N GLY A 8 -6.25 15.48 -8.14
CA GLY A 8 -7.72 15.47 -8.20
C GLY A 8 -8.38 16.03 -6.95
N LYS A 9 -9.67 15.71 -6.78
CA LYS A 9 -10.48 16.11 -5.62
C LYS A 9 -11.53 15.03 -5.34
N PRO A 10 -11.92 14.81 -4.07
CA PRO A 10 -12.96 13.85 -3.73
C PRO A 10 -14.20 14.00 -4.61
N PRO A 11 -14.83 12.89 -5.06
CA PRO A 11 -14.53 11.50 -4.70
C PRO A 11 -13.41 10.82 -5.52
N ILE A 12 -12.81 11.53 -6.50
CA ILE A 12 -11.77 10.96 -7.37
C ILE A 12 -10.44 11.68 -7.09
N SER A 13 -9.68 11.14 -6.15
CA SER A 13 -8.34 11.60 -5.79
C SER A 13 -7.34 10.46 -5.83
N ILE A 14 -6.10 10.78 -6.18
CA ILE A 14 -4.98 9.84 -6.27
C ILE A 14 -3.81 10.42 -5.48
N ASP A 15 -3.25 9.62 -4.57
CA ASP A 15 -2.06 9.97 -3.82
C ASP A 15 -0.86 9.24 -4.41
N ILE A 16 0.12 9.99 -4.90
CA ILE A 16 1.36 9.45 -5.45
C ILE A 16 2.45 9.60 -4.40
N ILE A 17 2.95 8.46 -3.93
CA ILE A 17 3.97 8.39 -2.89
C ILE A 17 5.25 7.82 -3.53
N THR A 18 6.35 8.57 -3.42
CA THR A 18 7.64 8.17 -4.02
C THR A 18 8.50 7.29 -3.12
N LYS A 19 8.25 7.32 -1.80
CA LYS A 19 8.98 6.53 -0.80
C LYS A 19 8.05 6.11 0.33
N ILE A 20 8.15 4.86 0.72
CA ILE A 20 7.45 4.30 1.89
C ILE A 20 8.49 3.79 2.90
N LYS A 21 8.15 3.83 4.19
CA LYS A 21 9.01 3.28 5.25
C LYS A 21 8.85 1.77 5.29
N GLY A 22 9.93 1.06 5.64
CA GLY A 22 9.89 -0.38 5.96
C GLY A 22 10.04 -1.34 4.79
N ILE A 23 9.87 -0.88 3.55
CA ILE A 23 10.08 -1.70 2.36
C ILE A 23 10.55 -0.83 1.19
N THR A 24 11.42 -1.36 0.35
CA THR A 24 11.82 -0.67 -0.89
C THR A 24 10.80 -0.90 -1.99
N PHE A 25 10.73 0.01 -2.96
CA PHE A 25 9.87 -0.17 -4.13
C PHE A 25 10.16 -1.49 -4.86
N ASN A 26 11.44 -1.85 -5.02
CA ASN A 26 11.83 -3.06 -5.74
C ASN A 26 11.33 -4.33 -5.03
N ASP A 27 11.45 -4.39 -3.70
CA ASP A 27 10.99 -5.55 -2.93
C ASP A 27 9.45 -5.68 -2.97
N ALA A 28 8.76 -4.55 -2.83
CA ALA A 28 7.30 -4.50 -2.96
C ALA A 28 6.84 -4.88 -4.38
N TYR A 29 7.55 -4.40 -5.41
CA TYR A 29 7.23 -4.65 -6.81
C TYR A 29 7.48 -6.10 -7.22
N ALA A 30 8.54 -6.72 -6.70
CA ALA A 30 8.89 -8.11 -6.97
C ALA A 30 7.82 -9.09 -6.46
N THR A 31 7.18 -8.76 -5.35
CA THR A 31 6.11 -9.59 -4.74
C THR A 31 4.71 -9.19 -5.18
N ALA A 32 4.55 -8.04 -5.85
CA ALA A 32 3.26 -7.53 -6.29
C ALA A 32 2.62 -8.42 -7.38
N GLN A 33 1.31 -8.57 -7.29
CA GLN A 33 0.52 -9.43 -8.17
C GLN A 33 -0.34 -8.62 -9.13
N MET A 34 -0.57 -9.18 -10.32
CA MET A 34 -1.48 -8.58 -11.30
C MET A 34 -2.91 -9.05 -11.01
N HIS A 35 -3.83 -8.11 -10.88
CA HIS A 35 -5.26 -8.37 -10.66
C HIS A 35 -6.08 -7.73 -11.77
N LEU A 36 -7.10 -8.45 -12.23
CA LEU A 36 -8.09 -7.94 -13.14
C LEU A 36 -9.19 -7.22 -12.35
N ILE A 37 -9.41 -5.94 -12.63
CA ILE A 37 -10.50 -5.13 -12.11
C ILE A 37 -11.52 -4.92 -13.23
N GLY A 38 -12.76 -5.35 -12.98
CA GLY A 38 -13.78 -5.43 -14.02
C GLY A 38 -13.36 -6.41 -15.11
N ASP A 39 -13.66 -6.08 -16.37
CA ASP A 39 -13.46 -7.02 -17.48
C ASP A 39 -12.16 -6.79 -18.26
N HIS A 40 -11.52 -5.61 -18.12
CA HIS A 40 -10.46 -5.18 -19.05
C HIS A 40 -9.24 -4.56 -18.38
N LEU A 41 -9.30 -4.22 -17.09
CA LEU A 41 -8.25 -3.43 -16.45
C LEU A 41 -7.38 -4.32 -15.58
N THR A 42 -6.17 -4.62 -16.03
CA THR A 42 -5.18 -5.32 -15.19
C THR A 42 -4.32 -4.31 -14.44
N VAL A 43 -4.37 -4.33 -13.11
CA VAL A 43 -3.55 -3.48 -12.24
C VAL A 43 -2.62 -4.33 -11.40
N ARG A 44 -1.45 -3.77 -11.08
CA ARG A 44 -0.52 -4.38 -10.14
C ARG A 44 -0.86 -3.94 -8.73
N VAL A 45 -1.08 -4.91 -7.84
CA VAL A 45 -1.42 -4.70 -6.44
C VAL A 45 -0.28 -5.21 -5.58
N ILE A 46 0.10 -4.41 -4.58
CA ILE A 46 1.13 -4.79 -3.60
C ILE A 46 0.68 -6.03 -2.81
N HIS A 47 1.62 -6.93 -2.51
CA HIS A 47 1.33 -8.11 -1.70
C HIS A 47 0.94 -7.72 -0.26
N VAL A 48 0.06 -8.50 0.37
CA VAL A 48 -0.42 -8.23 1.75
C VAL A 48 0.74 -8.13 2.75
N ASN A 49 1.73 -9.02 2.66
CA ASN A 49 2.92 -8.98 3.53
C ASN A 49 3.71 -7.67 3.40
N ALA A 50 3.87 -7.19 2.16
CA ALA A 50 4.57 -5.95 1.88
C ALA A 50 3.77 -4.73 2.39
N LEU A 51 2.44 -4.78 2.29
CA LEU A 51 1.55 -3.78 2.87
C LEU A 51 1.64 -3.75 4.41
N ILE A 52 1.65 -4.90 5.06
CA ILE A 52 1.79 -5.02 6.53
C ILE A 52 3.13 -4.45 6.98
N GLN A 53 4.23 -4.79 6.30
CA GLN A 53 5.56 -4.25 6.62
C GLN A 53 5.60 -2.72 6.48
N ALA A 54 5.03 -2.19 5.39
CA ALA A 54 4.95 -0.75 5.16
C ALA A 54 4.12 -0.04 6.26
N LYS A 55 2.98 -0.61 6.65
CA LYS A 55 2.14 -0.11 7.75
C LYS A 55 2.89 -0.13 9.08
N LYS A 56 3.49 -1.27 9.46
CA LYS A 56 4.31 -1.44 10.69
C LYS A 56 5.41 -0.38 10.78
N ALA A 57 6.15 -0.16 9.70
CA ALA A 57 7.25 0.81 9.68
C ALA A 57 6.81 2.28 9.57
N SER A 58 5.61 2.54 9.05
CA SER A 58 5.04 3.88 9.00
C SER A 58 4.65 4.41 10.39
N GLY A 59 4.40 3.51 11.36
CA GLY A 59 4.13 3.85 12.76
C GLY A 59 2.84 4.65 12.96
N ARG A 60 1.87 4.53 12.05
CA ARG A 60 0.56 5.18 12.19
C ARG A 60 -0.15 4.57 13.41
N PRO A 61 -0.51 5.36 14.44
CA PRO A 61 -1.09 4.86 15.70
C PRO A 61 -2.42 4.10 15.54
N LYS A 62 -3.08 4.21 14.39
CA LYS A 62 -4.32 3.49 14.05
C LYS A 62 -4.12 2.11 13.42
N ASP A 63 -2.88 1.74 13.07
CA ASP A 63 -2.57 0.48 12.39
C ASP A 63 -2.09 -0.65 13.35
N LEU A 64 -1.88 -0.35 14.65
CA LEU A 64 -1.53 -1.37 15.65
C LEU A 64 -2.72 -2.29 16.01
N ASP A 65 -3.95 -1.74 16.12
CA ASP A 65 -5.18 -2.52 16.35
C ASP A 65 -5.54 -3.46 15.18
N ASP A 66 -5.22 -3.08 13.94
CA ASP A 66 -5.48 -3.88 12.74
C ASP A 66 -4.50 -5.07 12.61
N ILE A 67 -3.29 -4.95 13.16
CA ILE A 67 -2.29 -6.03 13.10
C ILE A 67 -2.69 -7.21 13.99
N GLU A 68 -3.29 -6.96 15.16
CA GLU A 68 -3.81 -8.03 16.02
C GLU A 68 -4.94 -8.82 15.34
N HIS A 69 -5.83 -8.17 14.58
CA HIS A 69 -6.91 -8.85 13.84
C HIS A 69 -6.43 -9.67 12.62
N LEU A 70 -5.26 -9.35 12.07
CA LEU A 70 -4.69 -10.05 10.91
C LEU A 70 -3.81 -11.25 11.30
N GLU A 71 -3.30 -11.31 12.54
CA GLU A 71 -2.51 -12.45 13.05
C GLU A 71 -3.39 -13.57 13.65
N GLU A 72 -4.69 -13.32 13.87
CA GLU A 72 -5.66 -14.33 14.35
C GLU A 72 -6.41 -15.09 13.23
N MET A 73 -6.17 -14.79 11.94
CA MET A 73 -6.68 -15.56 10.79
C MET A 73 -5.66 -16.57 10.26
#